data_AF-A0A8X6GRN0-F1
#
_entry.id   AF-A0A8X6GRN0-F1
#
_cell.length_a   1.000
_cell.length_b   1.000
_cell.length_c   1.000
_cell.angle_alpha   90.00
_cell.angle_beta   90.00
_cell.angle_gamma   90.00
#
_symmetry.space_group_name_H-M   'P 1'
#
loop_
_entity.id
_entity.type
_entity.pdbx_description
1 polymer ?
#
loop_
_entity_poly.entity_id
_entity_poly.type
_entity_poly.pdbx_seq_one_letter_code
_entity_poly.pdbx_strand_id
1 'polypeptide(L)'
;FLKQPLAKQPCERLIVSPRRQIVLEGALQLLDSGKPSEAFVLLFDDMLLITRRKKGLHKKKSSITENWASTCNKTTPAHEAGYKYIVYKQPLSLDRFFIHDVNAQDGAANNLKNAFVLVCLNRFQQIVTVHTFQAPNESTKALWLSKLRDTMDRWKRTLQNTVFRNQRTSSNTATTTVQAPNSITTVK
;
A
#
# COMPACT_ATOMS: atom_id res chain seq x y z
N PHE A 1 -29.53 -11.61 -6.38
CA PHE A 1 -29.52 -10.45 -7.31
C PHE A 1 -28.18 -9.69 -7.33
N LEU A 2 -27.44 -9.54 -6.22
CA LEU A 2 -26.17 -8.77 -6.21
C LEU A 2 -24.90 -9.52 -6.66
N LYS A 3 -24.93 -10.85 -6.87
CA LYS A 3 -23.73 -11.64 -7.23
C LYS A 3 -23.02 -11.12 -8.48
N GLN A 4 -23.77 -10.79 -9.54
CA GLN A 4 -23.22 -10.32 -10.81
C GLN A 4 -22.63 -8.90 -10.70
N PRO A 5 -23.32 -7.91 -10.11
CA PRO A 5 -22.73 -6.60 -9.84
C PRO A 5 -21.50 -6.64 -8.92
N LEU A 6 -21.53 -7.44 -7.84
CA LEU A 6 -20.42 -7.52 -6.88
C LEU A 6 -19.19 -8.28 -7.42
N ALA A 7 -19.35 -9.09 -8.46
CA ALA A 7 -18.25 -9.77 -9.12
C ALA A 7 -17.36 -8.79 -9.92
N LYS A 8 -17.92 -7.66 -10.38
CA LYS A 8 -17.17 -6.59 -11.07
C LYS A 8 -16.56 -5.65 -10.04
N GLN A 9 -15.34 -5.95 -9.63
CA GLN A 9 -14.62 -5.10 -8.68
C GLN A 9 -13.99 -3.92 -9.44
N PRO A 10 -14.20 -2.66 -9.02
CA PRO A 10 -13.63 -1.49 -9.70
C PRO A 10 -12.09 -1.42 -9.64
N CYS A 11 -11.44 -2.34 -8.93
CA CYS A 11 -10.00 -2.40 -8.74
C CYS A 11 -9.26 -3.25 -9.80
N GLU A 12 -9.88 -3.61 -10.93
CA GLU A 12 -9.24 -4.37 -12.02
C GLU A 12 -7.92 -3.74 -12.51
N ARG A 13 -7.82 -2.41 -12.42
CA ARG A 13 -6.61 -1.66 -12.82
C ARG A 13 -5.81 -1.11 -11.65
N LEU A 14 -6.05 -1.60 -10.44
CA LEU A 14 -5.40 -1.06 -9.24
C LEU A 14 -3.87 -1.06 -9.41
N ILE A 15 -3.27 -2.20 -9.74
CA ILE A 15 -1.81 -2.32 -9.84
C ILE A 15 -1.23 -1.60 -11.07
N VAL A 16 -1.98 -1.51 -12.18
CA VAL A 16 -1.49 -0.92 -13.45
C VAL A 16 -1.57 0.60 -13.52
N SER A 17 -1.84 1.27 -12.40
CA SER A 17 -1.77 2.73 -12.33
C SER A 17 -0.35 3.19 -12.70
N PRO A 18 -0.14 4.01 -13.75
CA PRO A 18 1.20 4.44 -14.17
C PRO A 18 1.93 5.26 -13.10
N ARG A 19 1.18 5.83 -12.15
CA ARG A 19 1.72 6.65 -11.06
C ARG A 19 2.23 5.82 -9.88
N ARG A 20 1.87 4.54 -9.82
CA ARG A 20 2.20 3.69 -8.68
C ARG A 20 3.56 3.04 -8.89
N GLN A 21 4.43 3.16 -7.90
CA GLN A 21 5.82 2.67 -7.98
C GLN A 21 6.08 1.65 -6.88
N ILE A 22 6.77 0.55 -7.23
CA ILE A 22 7.22 -0.44 -6.25
C ILE A 22 8.43 0.12 -5.51
N VAL A 23 8.36 0.17 -4.19
CA VAL A 23 9.43 0.63 -3.29
C VAL A 23 10.25 -0.54 -2.78
N LEU A 24 9.58 -1.64 -2.43
CA LEU A 24 10.21 -2.87 -1.94
C LEU A 24 9.30 -4.05 -2.25
N GLU A 25 9.88 -5.19 -2.60
CA GLU A 25 9.17 -6.45 -2.72
C GLU A 25 10.00 -7.60 -2.16
N GLY A 26 9.35 -8.67 -1.73
CA GLY A 26 10.05 -9.84 -1.22
C GLY A 26 9.15 -10.88 -0.58
N ALA A 27 9.71 -12.08 -0.44
CA ALA A 27 9.06 -13.18 0.27
C ALA A 27 9.14 -12.98 1.79
N LEU A 28 8.01 -13.13 2.46
CA LEU A 28 7.87 -13.12 3.91
C LEU A 28 6.99 -14.28 4.34
N GLN A 29 7.17 -14.77 5.56
CA GLN A 29 6.22 -15.70 6.15
C GLN A 29 5.12 -14.90 6.86
N LEU A 30 3.87 -15.14 6.48
CA LEU A 30 2.70 -14.54 7.09
C LEU A 30 2.07 -15.54 8.08
N LEU A 31 1.97 -15.13 9.34
CA LEU A 31 1.27 -15.83 10.41
C LEU A 31 -0.13 -15.23 10.52
N ASP A 32 -1.08 -15.94 9.93
CA ASP A 32 -2.53 -15.65 10.02
C ASP A 32 -3.16 -16.61 11.05
N SER A 33 -4.50 -16.61 11.21
CA SER A 33 -5.25 -17.44 12.17
C SER A 33 -5.20 -18.97 11.90
N GLY A 34 -4.01 -19.52 11.69
CA GLY A 34 -3.76 -20.92 11.32
C GLY A 34 -2.27 -21.18 11.09
N LYS A 35 -1.96 -21.95 10.04
CA LYS A 35 -0.58 -22.35 9.71
C LYS A 35 0.19 -21.19 9.06
N PRO A 36 1.47 -20.97 9.42
CA PRO A 36 2.32 -20.02 8.72
C PRO A 36 2.35 -20.31 7.22
N SER A 37 2.21 -19.27 6.40
CA SER A 37 2.17 -19.38 4.95
C SER A 37 3.15 -18.41 4.32
N GLU A 38 3.73 -18.78 3.19
CA GLU A 38 4.60 -17.87 2.46
C GLU A 38 3.77 -16.87 1.65
N ALA A 39 4.09 -15.60 1.83
CA ALA A 39 3.52 -14.49 1.10
C ALA A 39 4.61 -13.76 0.33
N PHE A 40 4.28 -13.33 -0.88
CA PHE A 40 5.12 -12.36 -1.60
C PHE A 40 4.47 -10.99 -1.44
N VAL A 41 5.18 -10.09 -0.77
CA VAL A 41 4.67 -8.79 -0.35
C VAL A 41 5.26 -7.72 -1.25
N LEU A 42 4.42 -6.79 -1.71
CA LEU A 42 4.83 -5.65 -2.52
C LEU A 42 4.43 -4.36 -1.79
N LEU A 43 5.41 -3.55 -1.45
CA LEU A 43 5.23 -2.19 -0.94
C LEU A 43 5.27 -1.23 -2.11
N PHE A 44 4.14 -0.59 -2.37
CA PHE A 44 4.03 0.56 -3.25
C PHE A 44 4.19 1.86 -2.46
N ASP A 45 4.27 2.98 -3.18
CA ASP A 45 4.35 4.32 -2.62
C ASP A 45 3.08 4.79 -1.88
N ASP A 46 1.93 4.15 -2.14
CA ASP A 46 0.63 4.48 -1.53
C ASP A 46 -0.09 3.31 -0.82
N MET A 47 0.35 2.07 -1.03
CA MET A 47 -0.28 0.88 -0.44
C MET A 47 0.68 -0.29 -0.26
N LEU A 48 0.31 -1.24 0.60
CA LEU A 48 0.96 -2.54 0.75
C LEU A 48 0.06 -3.64 0.18
N LEU A 49 0.62 -4.51 -0.65
CA LEU A 49 -0.09 -5.64 -1.26
C LEU A 49 0.49 -6.97 -0.77
N ILE A 50 -0.38 -7.82 -0.22
CA ILE A 50 -0.03 -9.16 0.23
C ILE A 50 -0.54 -10.16 -0.78
N THR A 51 0.35 -10.95 -1.37
CA THR A 51 -0.01 -11.98 -2.35
C THR A 51 0.34 -13.38 -1.84
N ARG A 52 -0.27 -14.39 -2.45
CA ARG A 52 0.09 -15.80 -2.26
C ARG A 52 0.29 -16.48 -3.59
N ARG A 53 1.17 -17.49 -3.60
CA ARG A 53 1.34 -18.37 -4.75
C ARG A 53 0.09 -19.24 -4.92
N LYS A 54 -0.51 -19.23 -6.11
CA LYS A 54 -1.51 -20.20 -6.52
C LYS A 54 -0.88 -21.10 -7.58
N LYS A 55 -0.86 -22.41 -7.31
CA LYS A 55 -0.50 -23.42 -8.32
C LYS A 55 -1.48 -23.30 -9.48
N GLY A 56 -0.99 -22.96 -10.66
CA GLY A 56 -1.79 -22.99 -11.88
C GLY A 56 -2.25 -24.42 -12.13
N LEU A 57 -3.56 -24.66 -12.09
CA LEU A 57 -4.09 -25.92 -12.55
C LEU A 57 -4.03 -25.88 -14.08
N HIS A 58 -3.02 -26.47 -14.69
CA HIS A 58 -3.03 -26.74 -16.12
C HIS A 58 -4.18 -27.72 -16.40
N LYS A 59 -5.38 -27.21 -16.68
CA LYS A 59 -6.48 -27.99 -17.25
C LYS A 59 -7.11 -27.24 -18.41
N LYS A 60 -6.88 -27.82 -19.59
CA LYS A 60 -7.59 -27.71 -20.88
C LYS A 60 -8.24 -26.36 -21.22
N LYS A 61 -7.68 -25.73 -22.25
CA LYS A 61 -8.32 -24.91 -23.29
C LYS A 61 -9.86 -24.84 -23.17
N SER A 62 -10.40 -23.72 -22.67
CA SER A 62 -11.78 -23.30 -22.98
C SER A 62 -11.97 -21.79 -22.80
N SER A 63 -12.32 -21.17 -23.92
CA SER A 63 -13.17 -19.99 -24.15
C SER A 63 -12.97 -18.70 -23.33
N ILE A 64 -12.47 -17.69 -24.06
CA ILE A 64 -12.98 -16.31 -24.15
C ILE A 64 -13.06 -15.53 -22.80
N THR A 65 -11.92 -15.08 -22.27
CA THR A 65 -11.76 -13.77 -21.59
C THR A 65 -10.35 -13.52 -21.00
N GLU A 66 -9.41 -14.47 -21.01
CA GLU A 66 -8.07 -14.26 -20.44
C GLU A 66 -7.04 -13.77 -21.47
N ASN A 67 -7.07 -12.49 -21.83
CA ASN A 67 -6.07 -11.88 -22.73
C ASN A 67 -4.98 -11.04 -22.03
N TRP A 68 -4.93 -10.97 -20.69
CA TRP A 68 -3.89 -10.18 -20.01
C TRP A 68 -2.60 -10.94 -19.68
N ALA A 69 -2.61 -12.28 -19.69
CA ALA A 69 -1.49 -13.07 -19.15
C ALA A 69 -0.66 -13.85 -20.19
N SER A 70 -0.86 -13.64 -21.49
CA SER A 70 -0.35 -14.58 -22.51
C SER A 70 0.92 -14.13 -23.25
N THR A 71 1.54 -12.98 -22.90
CA THR A 71 2.65 -12.43 -23.71
C THR A 71 4.06 -12.80 -23.22
N CYS A 72 4.23 -13.46 -22.07
CA CYS A 72 5.56 -13.58 -21.45
C CYS A 72 6.20 -14.98 -21.40
N ASN A 73 5.58 -16.02 -21.97
CA ASN A 73 5.97 -17.41 -21.64
C ASN A 73 6.91 -18.12 -22.64
N LYS A 74 7.90 -17.43 -23.25
CA LYS A 74 8.83 -18.13 -24.17
C LYS A 74 10.26 -18.34 -23.66
N THR A 75 10.63 -17.88 -22.46
CA THR A 75 12.04 -17.94 -22.03
C THR A 75 12.30 -18.37 -20.58
N THR A 76 11.30 -18.78 -19.80
CA THR A 76 11.55 -19.23 -18.42
C THR A 76 11.80 -20.75 -18.34
N PRO A 77 12.90 -21.18 -17.70
CA PRO A 77 13.20 -22.60 -17.53
C PRO A 77 12.08 -23.31 -16.75
N ALA A 78 11.84 -24.58 -17.09
CA ALA A 78 10.67 -25.39 -16.73
C ALA A 78 10.38 -25.55 -15.21
N HIS A 79 11.24 -25.03 -14.33
CA HIS A 79 11.07 -25.10 -12.87
C HIS A 79 10.22 -23.94 -12.29
N GLU A 80 10.01 -22.86 -13.05
CA GLU A 80 9.23 -21.67 -12.66
C GLU A 80 7.97 -21.47 -13.51
N ALA A 81 7.67 -22.38 -14.44
CA ALA A 81 6.52 -22.30 -15.32
C ALA A 81 5.25 -22.80 -14.59
N GLY A 82 4.43 -21.89 -14.06
CA GLY A 82 3.07 -22.23 -13.64
C GLY A 82 2.57 -21.61 -12.33
N TYR A 83 3.37 -20.78 -11.66
CA TYR A 83 2.90 -20.05 -10.47
C TYR A 83 2.32 -18.70 -10.86
N LYS A 84 1.04 -18.51 -10.51
CA LYS A 84 0.38 -17.20 -10.57
C LYS A 84 0.26 -16.66 -9.15
N TYR A 85 0.75 -15.46 -8.90
CA TYR A 85 0.47 -14.76 -7.65
C TYR A 85 -0.96 -14.23 -7.70
N ILE A 86 -1.70 -14.48 -6.63
CA ILE A 86 -3.01 -13.90 -6.43
C ILE A 86 -2.98 -13.01 -5.20
N VAL A 87 -3.73 -11.90 -5.28
CA VAL A 87 -3.97 -11.04 -4.12
C VAL A 87 -4.58 -11.89 -3.01
N TYR A 88 -3.91 -11.92 -1.85
CA TYR A 88 -4.30 -12.76 -0.73
C TYR A 88 -5.20 -12.01 0.25
N LYS A 89 -4.85 -10.75 0.54
CA LYS A 89 -5.59 -9.85 1.43
C LYS A 89 -5.92 -8.56 0.68
N GLN A 90 -6.91 -7.83 1.18
CA GLN A 90 -7.22 -6.51 0.64
C GLN A 90 -5.97 -5.62 0.71
N PRO A 91 -5.70 -4.81 -0.33
CA PRO A 91 -4.60 -3.84 -0.30
C PRO A 91 -4.73 -2.93 0.91
N LEU A 92 -3.61 -2.72 1.61
CA LEU A 92 -3.57 -1.91 2.83
C LEU A 92 -3.08 -0.51 2.48
N SER A 93 -3.92 0.50 2.69
CA SER A 93 -3.50 1.90 2.57
C SER A 93 -2.48 2.25 3.65
N LEU A 94 -1.42 2.98 3.29
CA LEU A 94 -0.31 3.27 4.22
C LEU A 94 -0.69 4.19 5.39
N ASP A 95 -1.83 4.88 5.34
CA ASP A 95 -2.39 5.67 6.44
C ASP A 95 -3.30 4.86 7.38
N ARG A 96 -3.50 3.55 7.10
CA ARG A 96 -4.52 2.71 7.78
C ARG A 96 -3.93 1.57 8.58
N PHE A 97 -2.65 1.58 8.88
CA PHE A 97 -2.08 0.63 9.83
C PHE A 97 -0.90 1.22 10.60
N PHE A 98 -0.61 0.62 11.75
CA PHE A 98 0.60 0.87 12.52
C PHE A 98 1.54 -0.32 12.43
N ILE A 99 2.84 -0.04 12.46
CA ILE A 99 3.89 -1.05 12.48
C ILE A 99 4.32 -1.23 13.93
N HIS A 100 4.28 -2.47 14.41
CA HIS A 100 4.87 -2.87 15.67
C HIS A 100 6.07 -3.79 15.39
N ASP A 101 7.24 -3.37 15.85
CA ASP A 101 8.48 -4.13 15.75
C ASP A 101 8.54 -5.13 16.91
N VAL A 102 8.69 -6.42 16.60
CA VAL A 102 8.84 -7.45 17.63
C VAL A 102 10.34 -7.61 17.91
N ASN A 103 10.76 -7.18 19.09
CA ASN A 103 12.14 -7.33 19.53
C ASN A 103 12.48 -8.81 19.80
N ALA A 104 13.77 -9.10 20.01
CA ALA A 104 14.24 -10.48 20.20
C ALA A 104 13.64 -11.16 21.45
N GLN A 105 13.41 -10.41 22.53
CA GLN A 105 12.87 -10.94 23.79
C GLN A 105 11.39 -11.34 23.63
N ASP A 106 10.58 -10.43 23.10
CA ASP A 106 9.15 -10.68 22.81
C ASP A 106 8.99 -11.77 21.74
N GLY A 107 9.89 -11.79 20.76
CA GLY A 107 9.95 -12.81 19.74
C GLY A 107 10.21 -14.20 20.35
N ALA A 108 11.22 -14.33 21.21
CA ALA A 108 11.53 -15.59 21.88
C ALA A 108 10.36 -16.09 22.74
N ALA A 109 9.72 -15.20 23.50
CA ALA A 109 8.57 -15.54 24.35
C ALA A 109 7.37 -16.08 23.56
N ASN A 110 7.23 -15.68 22.29
CA ASN A 110 6.09 -16.05 21.43
C ASN A 110 6.48 -16.98 20.28
N ASN A 111 7.69 -17.54 20.30
CA ASN A 111 8.24 -18.37 19.21
C ASN A 111 8.18 -17.67 17.83
N LEU A 112 8.43 -16.36 17.81
CA LEU A 112 8.51 -15.54 16.61
C LEU A 112 9.96 -15.21 16.27
N LYS A 113 10.33 -15.34 14.98
CA LYS A 113 11.69 -15.05 14.49
C LYS A 113 11.66 -13.89 13.51
N ASN A 114 12.51 -12.88 13.75
CA ASN A 114 12.64 -11.68 12.90
C ASN A 114 11.26 -11.11 12.51
N ALA A 115 10.38 -10.93 13.50
CA ALA A 115 8.97 -10.63 13.26
C ALA A 115 8.65 -9.13 13.33
N PHE A 116 7.62 -8.73 12.59
CA PHE A 116 6.96 -7.44 12.76
C PHE A 116 5.45 -7.60 12.51
N VAL A 117 4.67 -6.69 13.07
CA VAL A 117 3.21 -6.77 13.09
C VAL A 117 2.62 -5.51 12.47
N LEU A 118 1.64 -5.68 11.58
CA LEU A 118 0.81 -4.59 11.07
C LEU A 118 -0.56 -4.62 11.73
N VAL A 119 -0.88 -3.59 12.50
CA VAL A 119 -2.20 -3.41 13.14
C VAL A 119 -3.03 -2.49 12.25
N CYS A 120 -3.99 -3.07 11.53
CA CYS A 120 -4.79 -2.34 10.55
C CYS A 120 -6.06 -1.78 11.18
N LEU A 121 -6.37 -0.53 10.86
CA LEU A 121 -7.51 0.21 11.37
C LEU A 121 -8.51 0.55 10.26
N ASN A 122 -9.78 0.63 10.63
CA ASN A 122 -10.80 1.25 9.77
C ASN A 122 -10.81 2.79 9.91
N ARG A 123 -11.79 3.43 9.26
CA ARG A 123 -11.94 4.89 9.33
C ARG A 123 -12.33 5.43 10.71
N PHE A 124 -12.89 4.58 11.56
CA PHE A 124 -13.31 4.90 12.92
C PHE A 124 -12.24 4.51 13.96
N GLN A 125 -11.00 4.27 13.53
CA GLN A 125 -9.88 3.88 14.40
C GLN A 125 -10.06 2.53 15.12
N GLN A 126 -10.99 1.69 14.67
CA GLN A 126 -11.14 0.34 15.22
C GLN A 126 -10.18 -0.62 14.52
N ILE A 127 -9.57 -1.51 15.30
CA ILE A 127 -8.73 -2.60 14.78
C ILE A 127 -9.61 -3.55 13.97
N VAL A 128 -9.24 -3.78 12.71
CA VAL A 128 -9.97 -4.68 11.79
C VAL A 128 -9.21 -5.94 11.47
N THR A 129 -7.88 -5.88 11.42
CA THR A 129 -7.04 -7.05 11.17
C THR A 129 -5.64 -6.80 11.69
N VAL A 130 -4.96 -7.88 12.05
CA VAL A 130 -3.55 -7.88 12.47
C VAL A 130 -2.80 -8.84 11.55
N HIS A 131 -1.67 -8.41 11.01
CA HIS A 131 -0.82 -9.24 10.17
C HIS A 131 0.56 -9.37 10.78
N THR A 132 0.94 -10.58 11.17
CA THR A 132 2.27 -10.88 11.71
C THR A 132 3.13 -11.44 10.59
N PHE A 133 4.23 -10.76 10.27
CA PHE A 133 5.21 -11.19 9.28
C PHE A 133 6.47 -11.66 9.98
N GLN A 134 7.12 -12.67 9.41
CA GLN A 134 8.47 -13.09 9.75
C GLN A 134 9.37 -12.98 8.52
N ALA A 135 10.49 -12.27 8.70
CA ALA A 135 11.53 -12.17 7.70
C ALA A 135 12.51 -13.36 7.81
N PRO A 136 13.20 -13.71 6.71
CA PRO A 136 14.19 -14.79 6.73
C PRO A 136 15.38 -14.51 7.68
N ASN A 137 15.71 -13.24 7.91
CA ASN A 137 16.77 -12.81 8.83
C ASN A 137 16.50 -11.37 9.33
N GLU A 138 17.22 -10.96 10.38
CA GLU A 138 17.04 -9.65 11.01
C GLU A 138 17.37 -8.49 10.06
N SER A 139 18.37 -8.62 9.19
CA SER A 139 18.70 -7.59 8.20
C SER A 139 17.55 -7.32 7.23
N THR A 140 16.86 -8.38 6.80
CA THR A 140 15.67 -8.27 5.94
C THR A 140 14.51 -7.62 6.68
N LYS A 141 14.28 -8.00 7.95
CA LYS A 141 13.28 -7.34 8.80
C LYS A 141 13.57 -5.85 8.95
N ALA A 142 14.82 -5.49 9.25
CA ALA A 142 15.25 -4.09 9.41
C ALA A 142 15.02 -3.28 8.13
N LEU A 143 15.33 -3.86 6.96
CA LEU A 143 15.05 -3.24 5.66
C LEU A 143 13.55 -3.00 5.45
N TRP A 144 12.70 -4.00 5.73
CA TRP A 144 11.24 -3.86 5.62
C TRP A 144 10.70 -2.77 6.55
N LEU A 145 11.12 -2.78 7.82
CA LEU A 145 10.70 -1.79 8.81
C LEU A 145 11.12 -0.36 8.40
N SER A 146 12.35 -0.18 7.93
CA SER A 146 12.85 1.11 7.44
C SER A 146 12.03 1.58 6.23
N LYS A 147 11.89 0.75 5.19
CA LYS A 147 11.16 1.13 3.98
C LYS A 147 9.68 1.41 4.25
N LEU A 148 9.03 0.60 5.08
CA LEU A 148 7.64 0.83 5.46
C LEU A 148 7.46 2.17 6.17
N ARG A 149 8.27 2.45 7.21
CA ARG A 149 8.19 3.71 7.96
C ARG A 149 8.44 4.93 7.05
N ASP A 150 9.50 4.90 6.26
CA ASP A 150 9.85 5.98 5.34
C ASP A 150 8.73 6.25 4.31
N THR A 151 8.15 5.18 3.75
CA THR A 151 7.12 5.29 2.72
C THR A 151 5.80 5.78 3.33
N MET A 152 5.43 5.28 4.51
CA MET A 152 4.26 5.76 5.25
C MET A 152 4.37 7.25 5.57
N ASP A 153 5.55 7.73 5.99
CA ASP A 153 5.73 9.14 6.33
C ASP A 153 5.70 10.04 5.09
N ARG A 154 6.24 9.59 3.95
CA ARG A 154 6.06 10.27 2.66
C ARG A 154 4.59 10.32 2.26
N TRP A 155 3.87 9.19 2.39
CA TRP A 155 2.45 9.12 2.06
C TRP A 155 1.59 10.05 2.92
N LYS A 156 1.83 10.12 4.23
CA LYS A 156 1.15 11.06 5.14
C LYS A 156 1.35 12.51 4.68
N ARG A 157 2.57 12.91 4.29
CA ARG A 157 2.86 14.25 3.76
C ARG A 157 2.12 14.50 2.44
N THR A 158 2.10 13.52 1.54
CA THR A 158 1.35 13.59 0.28
C THR A 158 -0.14 13.80 0.53
N LEU A 159 -0.74 13.06 1.47
CA LEU A 159 -2.15 13.24 1.85
C LEU A 159 -2.42 14.64 2.40
N GLN A 160 -1.55 15.15 3.27
CA GLN A 160 -1.68 16.53 3.79
C GLN A 160 -1.65 17.57 2.67
N ASN A 161 -0.76 17.40 1.69
CA ASN A 161 -0.58 18.34 0.59
C ASN A 161 -1.66 18.25 -0.50
N THR A 162 -2.33 17.11 -0.63
CA THR A 162 -3.34 16.88 -1.69
C THR A 162 -4.77 17.05 -1.18
N VAL A 163 -5.06 16.66 0.06
CA VAL A 163 -6.41 16.70 0.64
C VAL A 163 -6.78 18.10 1.14
N PHE A 164 -5.82 18.87 1.68
CA PHE A 164 -6.09 20.19 2.27
C PHE A 164 -5.75 21.39 1.39
N ARG A 165 -5.21 21.17 0.18
CA ARG A 165 -4.86 22.26 -0.75
C ARG A 165 -6.10 23.02 -1.26
N ASN A 166 -7.24 22.36 -1.35
CA ASN A 166 -8.48 22.97 -1.86
C ASN A 166 -9.12 24.02 -0.93
N GLN A 167 -8.56 24.29 0.27
CA GLN A 167 -9.09 25.31 1.18
C GLN A 167 -8.27 26.62 1.22
N ARG A 168 -7.03 26.64 0.68
CA ARG A 168 -6.15 27.83 0.77
C ARG A 168 -6.24 28.80 -0.40
N THR A 169 -7.05 28.54 -1.43
CA THR A 169 -7.13 29.40 -2.63
C THR A 169 -8.31 30.39 -2.63
N SER A 170 -9.00 30.61 -1.51
CA SER A 170 -10.18 31.50 -1.46
C SER A 170 -10.04 32.77 -0.61
N SER A 171 -8.84 33.12 -0.13
CA SER A 171 -8.67 34.31 0.72
C SER A 171 -7.43 35.13 0.35
N ASN A 172 -7.40 35.64 -0.88
CA ASN A 172 -6.58 36.82 -1.21
C ASN A 172 -7.29 37.61 -2.31
N THR A 173 -8.32 38.35 -1.89
CA THR A 173 -8.97 39.37 -2.73
C THR A 173 -8.56 40.74 -2.20
N ALA A 174 -7.74 41.42 -3.02
CA ALA A 174 -7.61 42.85 -3.22
C ALA A 174 -7.41 43.80 -2.02
N THR A 175 -6.24 44.44 -2.00
CA THR A 175 -6.12 45.85 -1.59
C THR A 175 -5.44 46.63 -2.71
N THR A 176 -6.26 47.19 -3.60
CA THR A 176 -5.84 48.20 -4.58
C THR A 176 -5.74 49.53 -3.84
N THR A 177 -4.54 50.07 -3.71
CA THR A 177 -4.28 51.40 -3.17
C THR A 177 -4.74 52.46 -4.17
N VAL A 178 -5.82 53.18 -3.83
CA VAL A 178 -6.24 54.40 -4.53
C VAL A 178 -5.60 55.60 -3.80
N GLN A 179 -4.68 56.29 -4.46
CA GLN A 179 -4.14 57.57 -4.00
C GLN A 179 -5.12 58.70 -4.36
N ALA A 180 -5.47 59.52 -3.38
CA ALA A 180 -6.16 60.80 -3.56
C ALA A 180 -5.29 61.95 -3.00
N PRO A 181 -5.36 63.17 -3.56
CA PRO A 181 -4.44 64.26 -3.26
C PRO A 181 -4.89 65.08 -2.04
N ASN A 182 -3.96 65.39 -1.14
CA ASN A 182 -4.20 66.33 -0.04
C ASN A 182 -3.76 67.74 -0.46
N SER A 183 -4.73 68.64 -0.55
CA SER A 183 -4.54 70.08 -0.35
C SER A 183 -5.09 70.43 1.03
N ILE A 184 -4.37 71.21 1.85
CA ILE A 184 -4.91 72.29 2.69
C ILE A 184 -3.77 73.06 3.37
N THR A 185 -3.89 74.37 3.21
CA THR A 185 -3.27 75.56 3.82
C THR A 185 -3.12 75.52 5.36
N THR A 186 -2.08 76.19 5.92
CA THR A 186 -2.20 77.21 7.01
C THR A 186 -0.87 77.92 7.32
N VAL A 187 -0.91 79.23 7.07
CA VAL A 187 -0.35 80.42 7.77
C VAL A 187 0.43 80.21 9.09
N LYS A 188 1.69 80.68 9.11
CA LYS A 188 2.17 81.83 9.90
C LYS A 188 3.58 82.23 9.47
#